data_AF-A0AA97AGW4-F1
#
_entry.id   AF-A0AA97AGW4-F1
#
_cell.length_a   1.000
_cell.length_b   1.000
_cell.length_c   1.000
_cell.angle_alpha   90.00
_cell.angle_beta   90.00
_cell.angle_gamma   90.00
#
_symmetry.space_group_name_H-M   'P 1'
#
loop_
_entity.id
_entity.type
_entity.pdbx_description
1 polymer ?
#
loop_
_entity_poly.entity_id
_entity_poly.type
_entity_poly.pdbx_seq_one_letter_code
_entity_poly.pdbx_strand_id
1 'polypeptide(L)'
;MHDICGGPAGNALECTGIISVVRQAADTVGMLGTCALIELYRQGRFPMDRLVPRYAFDQIEEALMASYAGDVIKPIVHMPT
;
A
#
# COMPACT_ATOMS: atom_id res chain seq x y z
N MET A 1 4.25 5.79 -13.82
CA MET A 1 3.47 4.64 -13.30
C MET A 1 3.37 3.53 -14.32
N HIS A 2 2.96 3.81 -15.57
CA HIS A 2 2.86 2.78 -16.62
C HIS A 2 4.18 2.01 -16.83
N ASP A 3 5.32 2.70 -16.86
CA ASP A 3 6.64 2.07 -17.05
C ASP A 3 7.12 1.28 -15.82
N ILE A 4 6.55 1.54 -14.64
CA ILE A 4 6.90 0.87 -13.37
C ILE A 4 6.00 -0.37 -13.18
N CYS A 5 4.73 -0.25 -13.54
CA CYS A 5 3.71 -1.29 -13.32
C CYS A 5 3.43 -2.14 -14.57
N GLY A 6 4.06 -1.84 -15.72
CA GLY A 6 3.75 -2.48 -17.01
C GLY A 6 2.34 -2.18 -17.53
N GLY A 7 1.70 -1.14 -17.00
CA GLY A 7 0.28 -0.84 -17.21
C GLY A 7 -0.28 0.13 -16.16
N PRO A 8 -1.59 0.46 -16.21
CA PRO A 8 -2.26 1.19 -15.14
C PRO A 8 -2.24 0.39 -13.83
N ALA A 9 -2.13 1.06 -12.68
CA ALA A 9 -2.16 0.38 -11.39
C ALA A 9 -3.56 -0.21 -11.10
N GLY A 10 -3.60 -1.37 -10.45
CA GLY A 10 -4.86 -1.96 -9.99
C GLY A 10 -5.43 -1.24 -8.76
N ASN A 11 -4.56 -0.70 -7.91
CA ASN A 11 -4.93 -0.02 -6.67
C ASN A 11 -4.03 1.20 -6.42
N ALA A 12 -4.60 2.28 -5.89
CA ALA A 12 -3.90 3.45 -5.37
C ALA A 12 -4.44 3.83 -3.99
N LEU A 13 -3.57 4.34 -3.13
CA LEU A 13 -3.93 4.84 -1.80
C LEU A 13 -3.50 6.29 -1.66
N GLU A 14 -4.42 7.15 -1.25
CA GLU A 14 -4.19 8.58 -1.03
C GLU A 14 -4.52 8.92 0.44
N CYS A 15 -3.60 9.64 1.10
CA CYS A 15 -3.62 9.94 2.52
C CYS A 15 -3.52 11.43 2.89
N THR A 16 -3.20 12.28 1.92
CA THR A 16 -2.98 13.72 2.07
C THR A 16 -4.29 14.50 2.13
N GLY A 17 -5.36 14.00 1.49
CA GLY A 17 -6.66 14.69 1.41
C GLY A 17 -6.62 15.93 0.51
N ILE A 18 -5.51 16.17 -0.19
CA ILE A 18 -5.33 17.31 -1.09
C ILE A 18 -5.91 16.92 -2.46
N ILE A 19 -6.93 17.63 -2.93
CA ILE A 19 -7.68 17.27 -4.14
C ILE A 19 -6.81 17.11 -5.39
N SER A 20 -5.76 17.91 -5.55
CA SER A 20 -4.82 17.76 -6.67
C SER A 20 -4.05 16.44 -6.61
N VAL A 21 -3.72 15.96 -5.42
CA VAL A 21 -3.03 14.69 -5.18
C VAL A 21 -3.99 13.51 -5.34
N VAL A 22 -5.24 13.65 -4.89
CA VAL A 22 -6.31 12.65 -5.14
C VAL A 22 -6.56 12.43 -6.62
N ARG A 23 -6.63 13.52 -7.40
CA ARG A 23 -6.78 13.40 -8.85
C ARG A 23 -5.59 12.66 -9.46
N GLN A 24 -4.37 13.03 -9.10
CA GLN A 24 -3.18 12.35 -9.59
C GLN A 24 -3.16 10.86 -9.20
N ALA A 25 -3.56 10.51 -7.97
CA ALA A 25 -3.67 9.12 -7.52
C ALA A 25 -4.72 8.34 -8.33
N ALA A 26 -5.88 8.95 -8.61
CA ALA A 26 -6.92 8.35 -9.43
C ALA A 26 -6.45 8.15 -10.89
N ASP A 27 -5.67 9.09 -11.44
CA ASP A 27 -5.12 8.97 -12.80
C ASP A 27 -4.08 7.83 -12.91
N THR A 28 -3.53 7.35 -11.78
CA THR A 28 -2.60 6.21 -11.80
C THR A 28 -3.29 4.87 -11.96
N VAL A 29 -4.59 4.78 -11.61
CA VAL A 29 -5.36 3.54 -11.75
C VAL A 29 -6.04 3.47 -13.11
N GLY A 30 -6.22 2.26 -13.64
CA GLY A 30 -6.97 2.05 -14.87
C GLY A 30 -8.47 2.34 -14.68
N MET A 31 -9.25 2.33 -15.77
CA MET A 31 -10.69 2.57 -15.73
C MET A 31 -11.46 1.67 -14.74
N LEU A 32 -10.92 0.48 -14.42
CA LEU A 32 -11.49 -0.47 -13.46
C LEU A 32 -10.71 -0.56 -12.13
N GLY A 33 -9.70 0.29 -11.91
CA GLY A 33 -8.86 0.24 -10.72
C GLY A 33 -9.45 0.99 -9.52
N THR A 34 -8.94 0.70 -8.34
CA THR A 34 -9.49 1.24 -7.07
C THR A 34 -8.56 2.31 -6.48
N CYS A 35 -9.05 3.53 -6.30
CA CYS A 35 -8.36 4.56 -5.52
C CYS A 35 -9.03 4.69 -4.14
N ALA A 36 -8.30 4.33 -3.07
CA ALA A 36 -8.77 4.43 -1.70
C ALA A 36 -8.25 5.71 -1.04
N LEU A 37 -9.13 6.43 -0.33
CA LEU A 37 -8.75 7.52 0.58
C LEU A 37 -8.59 6.94 1.99
N ILE A 38 -7.63 7.42 2.78
CA ILE A 38 -7.33 6.91 4.13
C ILE A 38 -8.54 6.89 5.08
N GLU A 39 -9.58 7.67 4.80
CA GLU A 39 -10.87 7.57 5.49
C GLU A 39 -11.45 6.14 5.47
N LEU A 40 -11.19 5.36 4.41
CA LEU A 40 -11.56 3.94 4.34
C LEU A 40 -10.78 3.07 5.33
N TYR A 41 -9.53 3.42 5.67
CA TYR A 41 -8.80 2.77 6.76
C TYR A 41 -9.44 3.10 8.11
N ARG A 42 -9.79 4.38 8.34
CA ARG A 42 -10.50 4.80 9.57
C ARG A 42 -11.87 4.12 9.72
N GLN A 43 -12.55 3.84 8.61
CA GLN A 43 -13.83 3.13 8.58
C GLN A 43 -13.68 1.59 8.67
N GLY A 44 -12.46 1.05 8.76
CA GLY A 44 -12.20 -0.39 8.76
C GLY A 44 -12.49 -1.09 7.42
N ARG A 45 -12.71 -0.32 6.36
CA ARG A 45 -13.08 -0.81 5.01
C ARG A 45 -11.88 -1.03 4.10
N PHE A 46 -10.71 -0.53 4.50
CA PHE A 46 -9.44 -0.77 3.81
C PHE A 46 -8.43 -1.36 4.79
N PRO A 47 -8.02 -2.64 4.62
CA PRO A 47 -7.24 -3.36 5.62
C PRO A 47 -5.74 -3.01 5.54
N MET A 48 -5.35 -1.76 5.84
CA MET A 48 -3.95 -1.33 5.81
C MET A 48 -3.03 -2.23 6.61
N ASP A 49 -3.46 -2.70 7.79
CA ASP A 49 -2.63 -3.52 8.66
C ASP A 49 -2.25 -4.87 8.03
N ARG A 50 -2.98 -5.32 6.99
CA ARG A 50 -2.62 -6.51 6.19
C ARG A 50 -1.62 -6.19 5.07
N LEU A 51 -1.65 -4.97 4.54
CA LEU A 51 -0.76 -4.53 3.46
C LEU A 51 0.61 -4.09 4.01
N VAL A 52 0.64 -3.62 5.26
CA VAL A 52 1.84 -3.15 5.97
C VAL A 52 1.98 -3.79 7.37
N PRO A 53 2.05 -5.12 7.47
CA PRO A 53 2.21 -5.81 8.74
C PRO A 53 3.54 -5.46 9.41
N ARG A 54 3.53 -5.61 10.74
CA ARG A 54 4.66 -5.33 11.62
C ARG A 54 5.35 -6.63 12.01
N TYR A 55 6.68 -6.60 11.98
CA TYR A 55 7.56 -7.70 12.34
C TYR A 55 8.52 -7.25 13.44
N ALA A 56 8.88 -8.16 14.32
CA ALA A 56 9.99 -7.95 15.23
C ALA A 56 11.33 -7.99 14.46
N PHE A 57 12.39 -7.42 15.05
CA PHE A 57 13.70 -7.35 14.40
C PHE A 57 14.30 -8.71 14.05
N ASP A 58 14.04 -9.73 14.87
CA ASP A 58 14.46 -11.11 14.65
C ASP A 58 13.69 -11.83 13.53
N GLN A 59 12.58 -11.25 13.05
CA GLN A 59 11.76 -11.78 11.95
C GLN A 59 12.11 -11.14 10.59
N ILE A 60 13.29 -10.54 10.45
CA ILE A 60 13.66 -9.80 9.22
C ILE A 60 13.61 -10.67 7.96
N GLU A 61 13.99 -11.95 8.05
CA GLU A 61 13.95 -12.88 6.92
C GLU A 61 12.50 -13.20 6.50
N GLU A 62 11.60 -13.39 7.47
CA GLU A 62 10.17 -13.62 7.23
C GLU A 62 9.53 -12.40 6.54
N ALA A 63 9.84 -11.20 7.03
CA ALA A 63 9.39 -9.94 6.45
C ALA A 63 9.84 -9.78 4.98
N LEU A 64 11.10 -10.14 4.69
CA LEU A 64 11.66 -10.09 3.34
C LEU A 64 10.99 -11.11 2.41
N MET A 65 10.82 -12.35 2.86
CA MET A 65 10.19 -13.40 2.06
C MET A 65 8.72 -13.07 1.73
N ALA A 66 7.96 -12.58 2.70
CA ALA A 66 6.58 -12.13 2.48
C ALA A 66 6.51 -10.96 1.47
N SER A 67 7.49 -10.05 1.49
CA SER A 67 7.57 -8.96 0.52
C SER A 67 7.93 -9.46 -0.88
N TYR A 68 8.86 -10.40 -1.01
CA TYR A 68 9.25 -10.96 -2.31
C TYR A 68 8.16 -11.85 -2.93
N ALA A 69 7.41 -12.58 -2.10
CA ALA A 69 6.27 -13.38 -2.54
C ALA A 69 5.08 -12.51 -3.00
N GLY A 70 5.07 -11.22 -2.63
CA GLY A 70 3.97 -10.29 -2.92
C GLY A 70 2.80 -10.39 -1.95
N ASP A 71 2.94 -11.16 -0.87
CA ASP A 71 1.94 -11.27 0.20
C ASP A 71 1.81 -9.95 1.00
N VAL A 72 2.89 -9.18 1.03
CA VAL A 72 3.01 -7.92 1.76
C VAL A 72 3.62 -6.83 0.86
N ILE A 73 3.04 -5.63 0.89
CA ILE A 73 3.53 -4.50 0.06
C ILE A 73 4.72 -3.79 0.72
N LYS A 74 4.66 -3.56 2.03
CA LYS A 74 5.72 -2.86 2.77
C LYS A 74 5.79 -3.36 4.21
N PRO A 75 6.63 -4.35 4.52
CA PRO A 75 6.78 -4.82 5.89
C PRO A 75 7.44 -3.75 6.76
N ILE A 76 6.98 -3.60 8.01
CA ILE A 76 7.55 -2.69 9.00
C ILE A 76 8.30 -3.52 10.04
N VAL A 77 9.62 -3.37 10.11
CA VAL A 77 10.44 -4.02 11.13
C VAL A 77 10.64 -3.06 12.31
N HIS A 78 10.29 -3.49 13.51
CA HIS A 78 10.50 -2.72 14.73
C HIS A 78 11.90 -2.99 15.29
N MET A 79 12.64 -1.91 15.56
CA MET A 79 13.91 -2.00 16.28
C MET A 79 13.65 -2.34 17.76
N PRO A 80 14.54 -3.12 18.41
CA PRO A 80 14.53 -3.27 19.86
C PRO A 80 14.66 -1.90 20.54
N THR A 81 14.01 -1.75 21.69
CA THR A 81 14.07 -0.52 22.50
C THR A 81 15.27 -0.51 23.42
#